data_AF-A0A535T047-F1
#
_entry.id   AF-A0A535T047-F1
#
_cell.length_a   1.000
_cell.length_b   1.000
_cell.length_c   1.000
_cell.angle_alpha   90.00
_cell.angle_beta   90.00
_cell.angle_gamma   90.00
#
_symmetry.space_group_name_H-M   'P 1'
#
loop_
_entity.id
_entity.type
_entity.pdbx_description
1 polymer ?
#
loop_
_entity_poly.entity_id
_entity_poly.type
_entity_poly.pdbx_seq_one_letter_code
_entity_poly.pdbx_strand_id
1 'polypeptide(L)'
;MQQTLDRAVSKPKTQGWHVLLDYIFYLLLVAFLVGFALYLYSNRDLIVVDFPILLQGAGATIVISLISMVLATIFGFIGAMGRLSRFAVFRWIATIYVEVIRGTPILVQLFL
;
A
#
# COMPACT_ATOMS: atom_id res chain seq x y z
N MET A 1 13.41 44.54 -34.53
CA MET A 1 13.88 43.14 -34.71
C MET A 1 14.46 42.55 -33.42
N GLN A 2 15.01 43.34 -32.47
CA GLN A 2 15.36 42.85 -31.12
C GLN A 2 14.16 42.44 -30.23
N GLN A 3 13.02 43.12 -30.33
CA GLN A 3 11.86 42.83 -29.46
C GLN A 3 11.28 41.41 -29.60
N THR A 4 11.50 40.75 -30.74
CA THR A 4 11.06 39.36 -30.95
C THR A 4 12.03 38.33 -30.36
N LEU A 5 13.29 38.70 -30.10
CA LEU A 5 14.29 37.82 -29.49
C LEU A 5 14.18 37.78 -27.96
N ASP A 6 13.75 38.87 -27.32
CA ASP A 6 13.64 38.96 -25.86
C ASP A 6 12.46 38.13 -25.29
N ARG A 7 11.43 37.86 -26.10
CA ARG A 7 10.28 37.04 -25.65
C ARG A 7 10.58 35.55 -25.61
N ALA A 8 11.65 35.09 -26.26
CA ALA A 8 12.01 33.67 -26.32
C ALA A 8 12.71 33.17 -25.04
N VAL A 9 13.13 34.07 -24.13
CA VAL A 9 13.94 33.74 -22.94
C VAL A 9 13.23 34.14 -21.64
N SER A 10 11.89 34.14 -21.61
CA SER A 10 11.16 34.27 -20.35
C SER A 10 11.11 32.91 -19.64
N LYS A 11 12.11 32.66 -18.78
CA LYS A 11 12.15 31.48 -17.91
C LYS A 11 10.89 31.46 -17.03
N PRO A 12 10.23 30.30 -16.85
CA PRO A 12 9.03 30.21 -16.05
C PRO A 12 9.32 30.69 -14.62
N LYS A 13 8.48 31.60 -14.14
CA LYS A 13 8.54 32.17 -12.80
C LYS A 13 8.22 31.06 -11.80
N THR A 14 9.24 30.35 -11.32
CA THR A 14 9.10 29.21 -10.41
C THR A 14 8.46 29.69 -9.11
N GLN A 15 7.26 29.18 -8.86
CA GLN A 15 6.40 29.47 -7.73
C GLN A 15 7.10 29.06 -6.42
N GLY A 16 7.77 30.03 -5.78
CA GLY A 16 8.66 29.84 -4.61
C GLY A 16 8.01 29.23 -3.37
N TRP A 17 6.68 29.06 -3.36
CA TRP A 17 5.95 28.33 -2.33
C TRP A 17 6.32 26.84 -2.29
N HIS A 18 6.54 26.20 -3.44
CA HIS A 18 6.94 24.79 -3.48
C HIS A 18 8.37 24.60 -2.96
N VAL A 19 9.26 25.55 -3.26
CA VAL A 19 10.64 25.52 -2.76
C VAL A 19 10.67 25.58 -1.23
N LEU A 20 9.86 26.45 -0.62
CA LEU A 20 9.74 26.54 0.84
C LEU A 20 9.15 25.26 1.45
N LEU A 21 8.09 24.72 0.84
CA LEU A 21 7.47 23.47 1.27
C LEU A 21 8.44 22.30 1.19
N ASP A 22 9.27 22.23 0.15
CA ASP A 22 10.30 21.20 -0.03
C ASP A 22 11.40 21.31 1.04
N TYR A 23 11.84 22.53 1.39
CA TYR A 23 12.80 22.73 2.48
C TYR A 23 12.23 22.37 3.84
N ILE A 24 10.97 22.75 4.12
CA ILE A 24 10.28 22.40 5.36
C ILE A 24 10.11 20.88 5.45
N PHE A 25 9.70 20.23 4.36
CA PHE A 25 9.59 18.78 4.29
C PHE A 25 10.92 18.10 4.55
N TYR A 26 12.00 18.57 3.91
CA TYR A 26 13.34 18.01 4.13
C TYR A 26 13.82 18.19 5.57
N LEU A 27 13.56 19.36 6.17
CA LEU A 27 13.91 19.63 7.57
C LEU A 27 13.12 18.72 8.53
N LEU A 28 11.82 18.53 8.30
CA LEU A 28 10.98 17.61 9.07
C LEU A 28 11.44 16.15 8.91
N LEU A 29 11.79 15.73 7.69
CA LEU A 29 12.32 14.40 7.41
C LEU A 29 13.62 14.17 8.18
N VAL A 30 14.55 15.13 8.15
CA VAL A 30 15.81 15.04 8.90
C VAL A 30 15.53 14.95 10.40
N ALA A 31 14.64 15.78 10.94
CA ALA A 31 14.26 15.73 12.36
C ALA A 31 13.65 14.37 12.74
N PHE A 32 12.78 13.80 11.88
CA PHE A 32 12.20 12.47 12.07
C PHE A 32 13.28 11.38 12.05
N LEU A 33 14.19 11.41 11.08
CA LEU A 33 15.28 10.44 10.97
C LEU A 33 16.24 10.52 12.16
N VAL A 34 16.59 11.73 12.61
CA VAL A 34 17.43 11.94 13.80
C VAL A 34 16.71 11.45 15.05
N GLY A 35 15.43 11.80 15.23
CA GLY A 35 14.63 11.32 16.35
C GLY A 35 14.50 9.80 16.39
N PHE A 36 14.24 9.18 15.24
CA PHE A 36 14.20 7.73 15.09
C PHE A 36 15.55 7.08 15.39
N ALA A 37 16.66 7.65 14.90
CA ALA A 37 18.01 7.16 15.17
C ALA A 37 18.38 7.27 16.66
N LEU A 38 18.02 8.38 17.32
CA LEU A 38 18.22 8.55 18.77
C LEU A 38 17.35 7.58 19.57
N TYR A 39 16.11 7.36 19.14
CA TYR A 39 15.23 6.36 19.75
C TYR A 39 15.83 4.95 19.66
N LEU A 40 16.34 4.55 18.49
CA LEU A 40 17.03 3.28 18.30
C LEU A 40 18.34 3.19 19.09
N TYR A 41 19.10 4.28 19.17
CA TYR A 41 20.34 4.35 19.96
C TYR A 41 20.07 4.22 21.47
N SER A 42 19.01 4.85 21.96
CA SER A 42 18.58 4.78 23.36
C SER A 42 18.03 3.40 23.71
N ASN A 43 17.46 2.67 22.75
CA ASN A 43 16.80 1.39 22.94
C ASN A 43 17.51 0.27 22.19
N ARG A 44 18.79 0.06 22.49
CA ARG A 44 19.62 -0.93 21.78
C ARG A 44 19.15 -2.37 21.99
N ASP A 45 18.55 -2.66 23.14
CA ASP A 45 18.08 -3.99 23.51
C ASP A 45 16.90 -4.45 22.63
N LEU A 46 16.03 -3.52 22.20
CA LEU A 46 14.94 -3.81 21.25
C LEU A 46 15.48 -4.32 19.90
N ILE A 47 16.63 -3.81 19.44
CA ILE A 47 17.19 -4.21 18.14
C ILE A 47 17.80 -5.61 18.21
N VAL A 48 18.42 -6.00 19.32
CA VAL A 48 19.12 -7.29 19.39
C VAL A 48 18.16 -8.42 19.78
N VAL A 49 17.18 -8.14 20.65
CA VAL A 49 16.23 -9.15 21.14
C VAL A 49 15.01 -9.27 20.24
N ASP A 50 14.47 -8.16 19.71
CA ASP A 50 13.21 -8.20 18.94
C ASP A 50 13.41 -8.33 17.42
N PHE A 51 14.61 -8.11 16.89
CA PHE A 51 14.85 -8.25 15.46
C PHE A 51 14.53 -9.66 14.91
N PRO A 52 14.87 -10.77 15.60
CA PRO A 52 14.44 -12.10 15.19
C PRO A 52 12.91 -12.26 15.13
N ILE A 53 12.15 -11.68 16.07
CA ILE A 53 10.69 -11.79 16.07
C ILE A 53 10.05 -10.93 14.99
N LEU A 54 10.62 -9.75 14.71
CA LEU A 54 10.21 -8.91 13.58
C LEU A 54 10.46 -9.63 12.25
N LEU A 55 11.60 -10.29 12.11
CA LEU A 55 11.93 -11.08 10.92
C LEU A 55 11.02 -12.31 10.77
N GLN A 56 10.68 -12.96 11.88
CA GLN A 56 9.72 -14.06 11.89
C GLN A 56 8.32 -13.58 11.48
N GLY A 57 7.87 -12.44 11.98
CA GLY A 57 6.59 -11.83 11.59
C GLY A 57 6.56 -11.42 10.11
N ALA A 58 7.66 -10.86 9.60
CA ALA A 58 7.81 -10.56 8.17
C ALA A 58 7.74 -11.84 7.32
N GLY A 59 8.44 -12.90 7.74
CA GLY A 59 8.39 -14.22 7.09
C GLY A 59 6.98 -14.81 7.08
N ALA A 60 6.27 -14.75 8.21
CA ALA A 60 4.89 -15.21 8.31
C ALA A 60 3.95 -14.44 7.37
N THR A 61 4.13 -13.11 7.26
CA THR A 61 3.35 -12.27 6.34
C THR A 61 3.53 -12.71 4.90
N ILE A 62 4.77 -13.01 4.48
CA ILE A 62 5.06 -13.50 3.13
C ILE A 62 4.37 -14.84 2.88
N VAL A 63 4.53 -15.80 3.80
CA VAL A 63 3.96 -17.15 3.66
C VAL A 63 2.44 -17.08 3.58
N ILE A 64 1.80 -16.37 4.52
CA ILE A 64 0.34 -16.22 4.55
C ILE A 64 -0.14 -15.51 3.28
N SER A 65 0.51 -14.42 2.85
CA SER A 65 0.13 -13.68 1.64
C SER A 65 0.19 -14.57 0.40
N LEU A 66 1.25 -15.36 0.23
CA LEU A 66 1.40 -16.27 -0.91
C LEU A 66 0.29 -17.33 -0.92
N ILE A 67 0.04 -17.98 0.21
CA ILE A 67 -1.02 -18.99 0.34
C ILE A 67 -2.39 -18.36 0.06
N SER A 68 -2.68 -17.21 0.67
CA SER A 68 -3.94 -16.49 0.46
C SER A 68 -4.14 -16.07 -0.99
N MET A 69 -3.10 -15.61 -1.68
CA MET A 69 -3.18 -15.25 -3.11
C MET A 69 -3.53 -16.46 -3.98
N VAL A 70 -2.88 -17.60 -3.74
CA VAL A 70 -3.16 -18.84 -4.47
C VAL A 70 -4.60 -19.29 -4.23
N LEU A 71 -5.03 -19.35 -2.97
CA LEU A 71 -6.40 -19.73 -2.62
C LEU A 71 -7.44 -18.75 -3.20
N ALA A 72 -7.22 -17.44 -3.04
CA ALA A 72 -8.11 -16.42 -3.59
C ALA A 72 -8.25 -16.53 -5.12
N THR A 73 -7.16 -16.88 -5.80
CA THR A 73 -7.19 -17.12 -7.25
C THR A 73 -8.05 -18.34 -7.60
N ILE A 74 -7.87 -19.45 -6.90
CA ILE A 74 -8.65 -20.69 -7.12
C ILE A 74 -10.13 -20.43 -6.86
N PHE A 75 -10.48 -19.87 -5.70
CA PHE A 75 -11.87 -19.59 -5.35
C PHE A 75 -12.50 -18.51 -6.24
N GLY A 76 -11.74 -17.47 -6.58
CA GLY A 76 -12.16 -16.45 -7.53
C GLY A 76 -12.42 -17.02 -8.93
N PHE A 77 -11.59 -17.95 -9.39
CA PHE A 77 -11.76 -18.66 -10.65
C PHE A 77 -13.02 -19.54 -10.65
N ILE A 78 -13.26 -20.31 -9.58
CA ILE A 78 -14.47 -21.12 -9.43
C ILE A 78 -15.72 -20.22 -9.42
N GLY A 79 -15.70 -19.12 -8.66
CA GLY A 79 -16.79 -18.15 -8.63
C GLY A 79 -17.04 -17.50 -10.00
N ALA A 80 -15.98 -17.17 -10.73
CA ALA A 80 -16.09 -16.64 -12.10
C ALA A 80 -16.72 -17.67 -13.04
N MET A 81 -16.26 -18.92 -13.05
CA MET A 81 -16.85 -19.98 -13.86
C MET A 81 -18.33 -20.22 -13.52
N GLY A 82 -18.68 -20.22 -12.23
CA GLY A 82 -20.07 -20.35 -11.77
C GLY A 82 -20.96 -19.23 -12.32
N ARG A 83 -20.47 -17.98 -12.33
CA ARG A 83 -21.18 -16.82 -12.90
C ARG A 83 -21.38 -16.91 -14.41
N LEU A 84 -20.46 -17.54 -15.14
CA LEU A 84 -20.57 -17.77 -16.59
C LEU A 84 -21.46 -18.98 -16.95
N SER A 85 -21.91 -19.75 -15.95
CA SER A 85 -22.73 -20.92 -16.18
C SER A 85 -24.09 -20.57 -16.82
N ARG A 86 -24.55 -21.43 -17.74
CA ARG A 86 -25.88 -21.32 -18.37
C ARG A 86 -27.02 -21.64 -17.40
N PHE A 87 -26.74 -22.43 -16.36
CA PHE A 87 -27.74 -22.83 -15.38
C PHE A 87 -27.93 -21.74 -14.32
N ALA A 88 -29.19 -21.31 -14.14
CA ALA A 88 -29.52 -20.20 -13.26
C ALA A 88 -29.05 -20.42 -11.81
N VAL A 89 -29.15 -21.64 -11.29
CA VAL A 89 -28.78 -21.98 -9.90
C VAL A 89 -27.29 -21.71 -9.63
N PHE A 90 -26.39 -22.24 -10.46
CA PHE A 90 -24.94 -22.04 -10.30
C PHE A 90 -24.55 -20.58 -10.44
N ARG A 91 -25.20 -19.85 -11.35
CA ARG A 91 -24.97 -18.42 -11.53
C ARG A 91 -25.38 -17.62 -10.29
N TRP A 92 -26.56 -17.88 -9.73
CA TRP A 92 -27.04 -17.19 -8.53
C TRP A 92 -26.19 -17.46 -7.30
N ILE A 93 -25.83 -18.73 -7.05
CA ILE A 93 -24.97 -19.10 -5.91
C ILE A 93 -23.61 -18.40 -6.03
N ALA A 94 -22.99 -18.42 -7.22
CA ALA A 94 -21.72 -17.77 -7.44
C ALA A 94 -21.79 -16.25 -7.31
N THR A 95 -22.88 -15.62 -7.77
CA THR A 95 -23.12 -14.18 -7.58
C THR A 95 -23.20 -13.83 -6.10
N ILE A 96 -24.01 -14.54 -5.31
CA ILE A 96 -24.16 -14.28 -3.87
C ILE A 96 -22.82 -14.44 -3.15
N TYR A 97 -22.10 -15.54 -3.41
CA TYR A 97 -20.79 -15.78 -2.82
C TYR A 97 -19.82 -14.61 -3.08
N VAL A 98 -19.69 -14.18 -4.35
CA VAL A 98 -18.77 -13.10 -4.73
C VAL A 98 -19.20 -11.76 -4.13
N GLU A 99 -20.51 -11.46 -4.11
CA GLU A 99 -21.05 -10.20 -3.57
C GLU A 99 -20.87 -10.12 -2.06
N VAL A 100 -21.11 -11.20 -1.31
CA VAL A 100 -20.91 -11.22 0.15
C VAL A 100 -19.44 -11.04 0.47
N ILE A 101 -18.55 -11.83 -0.14
CA ILE A 101 -17.11 -11.78 0.13
C ILE A 101 -16.52 -10.38 -0.14
N ARG A 102 -16.98 -9.72 -1.21
CA ARG A 102 -16.51 -8.37 -1.61
C ARG A 102 -17.24 -7.23 -0.90
N GLY A 103 -18.46 -7.47 -0.43
CA GLY A 103 -19.32 -6.48 0.20
C GLY A 103 -19.17 -6.40 1.71
N THR A 104 -18.66 -7.45 2.36
CA THR A 104 -18.41 -7.45 3.81
C THR A 104 -16.99 -7.00 4.16
N PRO A 105 -16.78 -6.17 5.19
CA PRO A 105 -15.44 -5.82 5.66
C PRO A 105 -14.63 -7.06 6.05
N ILE A 106 -13.36 -7.14 5.62
CA ILE A 106 -12.45 -8.25 5.95
C ILE A 106 -12.33 -8.46 7.47
N LEU A 107 -12.41 -7.38 8.25
CA LEU A 107 -12.39 -7.46 9.72
C LEU A 107 -13.55 -8.31 10.24
N VAL A 108 -14.76 -8.10 9.72
CA VAL A 108 -15.94 -8.89 10.13
C VAL A 108 -15.76 -10.37 9.78
N GLN A 109 -15.18 -10.67 8.60
CA GLN A 109 -14.89 -12.05 8.19
C GLN A 109 -13.84 -12.74 9.07
N LEU A 110 -12.91 -11.99 9.67
CA LEU A 110 -11.87 -12.54 10.55
C LEU A 110 -12.36 -12.79 11.98
N PHE A 111 -13.41 -12.07 12.42
CA PHE A 111 -13.94 -12.18 13.79
C PHE A 111 -15.13 -13.13 13.94
N LEU A 112 -15.84 -13.46 12.86
CA LEU A 112 -16.94 -14.44 12.82
C LEU A 112 -16.43 -15.85 12.61
#